data_AF-A0A0F9XSX1-F1
#
_entry.id   AF-A0A0F9XSX1-F1
#
_cell.length_a   1.000
_cell.length_b   1.000
_cell.length_c   1.000
_cell.angle_alpha   90.00
_cell.angle_beta   90.00
_cell.angle_gamma   90.00
#
_symmetry.space_group_name_H-M   'P 1'
#
loop_
_entity.id
_entity.type
_entity.pdbx_description
1 polymer ?
#
loop_
_entity_poly.entity_id
_entity_poly.type
_entity_poly.pdbx_seq_one_letter_code
_entity_poly.pdbx_strand_id
1 'polypeptide(L)'
;METFKSLFVKPDPQQQMRKCNALLRANVRKLDRDIAQVKQVEIKTKNLIVQADKRAQRDPTRAKQAQKEVRDFARELVRARKTSARLVTSKAQLNSVQMQVNEAFAVRKIEGSIRASVGIMKDVNTLIRLPELSGTMRELSVELMKAGIIEEMIDESLPEDMDMLGEDEEAEGEIEKILGEVLKDKKEPSLPAAPIPEPEKLAAEEEEDEEDAEAMMDQMRNRLDALRS
;
A
#
# COMPACT_ATOMS: atom_id res chain seq x y z
N MET A 1 25.72 -40.84 7.72
CA MET A 1 26.92 -40.89 6.85
C MET A 1 27.13 -39.63 6.00
N GLU A 2 26.18 -38.69 5.92
CA GLU A 2 26.31 -37.50 5.05
C GLU A 2 27.15 -36.36 5.67
N THR A 3 27.25 -36.29 7.00
CA THR A 3 27.90 -35.19 7.75
C THR A 3 29.43 -35.14 7.64
N PHE A 4 30.10 -36.28 7.44
CA PHE A 4 31.56 -36.32 7.27
C PHE A 4 31.99 -36.09 5.81
N LYS A 5 31.12 -36.42 4.83
CA LYS A 5 31.39 -36.15 3.41
C LYS A 5 31.17 -34.67 3.05
N SER A 6 30.24 -33.99 3.72
CA SER A 6 29.95 -32.56 3.52
C SER A 6 31.07 -31.61 3.97
N LEU A 7 32.05 -32.09 4.74
CA LEU A 7 33.22 -31.29 5.17
C LEU A 7 34.35 -31.27 4.12
N PHE A 8 34.38 -32.24 3.20
CA PHE A 8 35.44 -32.37 2.18
C PHE A 8 34.93 -32.22 0.73
N VAL A 9 33.61 -32.22 0.52
CA VAL A 9 32.98 -32.11 -0.81
C VAL A 9 32.08 -30.89 -0.83
N LYS A 10 32.25 -30.03 -1.84
CA LYS A 10 31.37 -28.87 -2.07
C LYS A 10 29.91 -29.32 -2.02
N PRO A 11 29.00 -28.56 -1.37
CA PRO A 11 27.61 -28.98 -1.23
C PRO A 11 26.98 -29.26 -2.60
N ASP A 12 26.18 -30.32 -2.69
CA ASP A 12 25.48 -30.69 -3.93
C ASP A 12 24.64 -29.48 -4.42
N PRO A 13 24.90 -28.94 -5.63
CA PRO A 13 24.19 -27.80 -6.17
C PRO A 13 22.67 -28.00 -6.19
N GLN A 14 22.21 -29.23 -6.39
CA GLN A 14 20.79 -29.54 -6.41
C GLN A 14 20.17 -29.45 -5.01
N GLN A 15 20.92 -29.84 -3.96
CA GLN A 15 20.50 -29.67 -2.57
C GLN A 15 20.49 -28.20 -2.16
N GLN A 16 21.50 -27.41 -2.55
CA GLN A 16 21.55 -25.96 -2.32
C GLN A 16 20.33 -25.27 -2.95
N MET A 17 20.05 -25.56 -4.22
CA MET A 17 18.89 -25.01 -4.93
C MET A 17 17.57 -25.35 -4.21
N ARG A 18 17.41 -26.59 -3.75
CA ARG A 18 16.22 -27.02 -3.01
C ARG A 18 16.09 -26.27 -1.68
N LYS A 19 17.21 -26.11 -0.94
CA LYS A 19 17.25 -25.38 0.33
C LYS A 19 16.88 -23.91 0.15
N CYS A 20 17.52 -23.19 -0.78
CA CYS A 20 17.22 -21.79 -1.08
C CYS A 20 15.74 -21.61 -1.48
N ASN A 21 15.23 -22.47 -2.37
CA ASN A 21 13.83 -22.43 -2.78
C ASN A 21 12.85 -22.74 -1.63
N ALA A 22 13.20 -23.63 -0.71
CA ALA A 22 12.38 -23.93 0.46
C ALA A 22 12.30 -22.72 1.40
N LEU A 23 13.43 -22.06 1.66
CA LEU A 23 13.49 -20.83 2.46
C LEU A 23 12.68 -19.70 1.82
N LEU A 24 12.86 -19.46 0.52
CA LEU A 24 12.09 -18.44 -0.21
C LEU A 24 10.58 -18.72 -0.15
N ARG A 25 10.15 -19.95 -0.47
CA ARG A 25 8.72 -20.32 -0.41
C ARG A 25 8.11 -20.26 0.98
N ALA A 26 8.88 -20.57 2.03
CA ALA A 26 8.41 -20.42 3.40
C ALA A 26 8.14 -18.95 3.74
N ASN A 27 9.01 -18.05 3.29
CA ASN A 27 8.87 -16.61 3.51
C ASN A 27 7.77 -15.96 2.67
N VAL A 28 7.59 -16.35 1.40
CA VAL A 28 6.41 -15.91 0.61
C VAL A 28 5.12 -16.23 1.37
N ARG A 29 4.98 -17.47 1.86
CA ARG A 29 3.79 -17.91 2.61
C ARG A 29 3.64 -17.22 3.97
N LYS A 30 4.74 -16.77 4.57
CA LYS A 30 4.69 -15.95 5.79
C LYS A 30 4.14 -14.57 5.46
N LEU A 31 4.71 -13.89 4.47
CA LEU A 31 4.25 -12.58 4.01
C LEU A 31 2.78 -12.60 3.56
N ASP A 32 2.34 -13.66 2.88
CA ASP A 32 0.94 -13.80 2.49
C ASP A 32 -0.02 -13.84 3.69
N ARG A 33 0.37 -14.56 4.75
CA ARG A 33 -0.43 -14.61 5.98
C ARG A 33 -0.42 -13.27 6.70
N ASP A 34 0.74 -12.63 6.80
CA ASP A 34 0.89 -11.34 7.47
C ASP A 34 0.11 -10.24 6.73
N ILE A 35 0.17 -10.21 5.38
CA ILE A 35 -0.63 -9.30 4.54
C ILE A 35 -2.13 -9.55 4.77
N ALA A 36 -2.58 -10.81 4.78
CA ALA A 36 -3.98 -11.13 5.02
C ALA A 36 -4.44 -10.68 6.42
N GLN A 37 -3.60 -10.87 7.43
CA GLN A 37 -3.88 -10.45 8.80
C GLN A 37 -3.97 -8.92 8.92
N VAL A 38 -3.01 -8.18 8.34
CA VAL A 38 -3.02 -6.71 8.35
C VAL A 38 -4.24 -6.17 7.61
N LYS A 39 -4.62 -6.75 6.46
CA LYS A 39 -5.86 -6.36 5.76
C LYS A 39 -7.11 -6.56 6.62
N GLN A 40 -7.19 -7.64 7.40
CA GLN A 40 -8.30 -7.84 8.33
C GLN A 40 -8.32 -6.78 9.44
N VAL A 41 -7.14 -6.38 9.93
CA VAL A 41 -7.01 -5.27 10.90
C VAL A 41 -7.47 -3.96 10.27
N GLU A 42 -7.03 -3.63 9.05
CA GLU A 42 -7.47 -2.43 8.32
C GLU A 42 -9.00 -2.35 8.20
N ILE A 43 -9.66 -3.45 7.81
CA ILE A 43 -11.12 -3.51 7.69
C ILE A 43 -11.80 -3.28 9.04
N LYS A 44 -11.30 -3.90 10.11
CA LYS A 44 -11.83 -3.73 11.47
C LYS A 44 -11.66 -2.29 11.94
N THR A 45 -10.49 -1.69 11.75
CA THR A 45 -10.20 -0.30 12.12
C THR A 45 -11.07 0.68 11.33
N LYS A 46 -11.27 0.46 10.02
CA LYS A 46 -12.22 1.24 9.20
C LYS A 46 -13.64 1.20 9.78
N ASN A 47 -14.10 0.03 10.22
CA ASN A 47 -15.41 -0.10 10.85
C ASN A 47 -15.49 0.60 12.22
N LEU A 48 -14.43 0.54 13.02
CA LEU A 48 -14.35 1.24 14.32
C LEU A 48 -14.41 2.76 14.16
N ILE A 49 -13.71 3.33 13.17
CA ILE A 49 -13.77 4.75 12.83
C ILE A 49 -15.23 5.17 12.59
N VAL A 50 -15.96 4.42 11.77
CA VAL A 50 -17.35 4.74 11.46
C VAL A 50 -18.26 4.61 12.68
N GLN A 51 -18.08 3.58 13.50
CA GLN A 51 -18.89 3.39 14.70
C GLN A 51 -18.68 4.50 15.72
N ALA A 52 -17.42 4.94 15.89
CA ALA A 52 -17.07 6.05 16.75
C ALA A 52 -17.65 7.38 16.23
N ASP A 53 -17.58 7.64 14.92
CA ASP A 53 -18.17 8.84 14.30
C ASP A 53 -19.71 8.87 14.48
N LYS A 54 -20.39 7.75 14.23
CA LYS A 54 -21.85 7.64 14.49
C LYS A 54 -22.21 7.86 15.96
N ARG A 55 -21.36 7.41 16.89
CA ARG A 55 -21.56 7.64 18.33
C ARG A 55 -21.41 9.12 18.67
N ALA A 56 -20.44 9.81 18.07
CA ALA A 56 -20.24 11.24 18.25
C ALA A 56 -21.45 12.06 17.78
N GLN A 57 -22.11 11.63 16.70
CA GLN A 57 -23.31 12.29 16.16
C GLN A 57 -24.56 12.05 17.02
N ARG A 58 -24.69 10.89 17.67
CA ARG A 58 -25.88 10.52 18.46
C ARG A 58 -25.87 11.05 19.89
N ASP A 59 -24.70 11.14 20.51
CA ASP A 59 -24.56 11.58 21.90
C ASP A 59 -23.63 12.81 21.99
N PRO A 60 -24.20 14.03 22.02
CA PRO A 60 -23.44 15.27 22.12
C PRO A 60 -22.58 15.37 23.38
N THR A 61 -22.97 14.69 24.48
CA THR A 61 -22.22 14.75 25.75
C THR A 61 -20.90 14.00 25.67
N ARG A 62 -20.85 12.94 24.85
CA ARG A 62 -19.64 12.12 24.61
C ARG A 62 -18.94 12.47 23.29
N ALA A 63 -19.42 13.45 22.54
CA ALA A 63 -18.90 13.80 21.23
C ALA A 63 -17.40 14.10 21.24
N LYS A 64 -16.89 14.85 22.22
CA LYS A 64 -15.46 15.16 22.33
C LYS A 64 -14.59 13.91 22.52
N GLN A 65 -15.07 12.93 23.28
CA GLN A 65 -14.35 11.66 23.49
C GLN A 65 -14.40 10.80 22.22
N ALA A 66 -15.58 10.66 21.61
CA ALA A 66 -15.74 9.90 20.39
C ALA A 66 -14.92 10.48 19.22
N GLN A 67 -14.79 11.81 19.12
CA GLN A 67 -13.93 12.45 18.11
C GLN A 67 -12.43 12.18 18.34
N LYS A 68 -11.98 12.05 19.60
CA LYS A 68 -10.62 11.59 19.89
C LYS A 68 -10.41 10.14 19.47
N GLU A 69 -11.34 9.25 19.81
CA GLU A 69 -11.31 7.83 19.39
C GLU A 69 -11.24 7.69 17.86
N VAL A 70 -12.02 8.50 17.12
CA VAL A 70 -11.98 8.55 15.65
C VAL A 70 -10.58 8.90 15.13
N ARG A 71 -9.92 9.92 15.71
CA ARG A 71 -8.57 10.33 15.32
C ARG A 71 -7.53 9.25 15.66
N ASP A 72 -7.63 8.63 16.82
CA ASP A 72 -6.70 7.58 17.23
C ASP A 72 -6.83 6.33 16.34
N PHE A 73 -8.05 5.92 16.00
CA PHE A 73 -8.26 4.83 15.04
C PHE A 73 -7.79 5.19 13.62
N ALA A 74 -7.93 6.46 13.20
CA ALA A 74 -7.40 6.89 11.92
C ALA A 74 -5.88 6.84 11.88
N ARG A 75 -5.20 7.26 12.95
CA ARG A 75 -3.74 7.11 13.09
C ARG A 75 -3.31 5.65 12.96
N GLU A 76 -4.00 4.74 13.64
CA GLU A 76 -3.72 3.31 13.54
C GLU A 76 -3.99 2.75 12.12
N LEU A 77 -5.01 3.28 11.42
CA LEU A 77 -5.29 2.90 10.03
C LEU A 77 -4.17 3.35 9.07
N VAL A 78 -3.57 4.53 9.29
CA VAL A 78 -2.37 4.98 8.53
C VAL A 78 -1.25 3.96 8.72
N ARG A 79 -0.95 3.58 9.97
CA ARG A 79 0.11 2.62 10.32
C ARG A 79 -0.12 1.25 9.68
N ALA A 80 -1.35 0.77 9.75
CA ALA A 80 -1.74 -0.51 9.14
C ALA A 80 -1.53 -0.47 7.60
N ARG A 81 -1.95 0.61 6.93
CA ARG A 81 -1.74 0.79 5.48
C ARG A 81 -0.26 0.87 5.11
N LYS A 82 0.56 1.62 5.87
CA LYS A 82 2.02 1.70 5.65
C LYS A 82 2.67 0.32 5.82
N THR A 83 2.25 -0.44 6.84
CA THR A 83 2.73 -1.81 7.07
C THR A 83 2.33 -2.75 5.93
N SER A 84 1.08 -2.69 5.48
CA SER A 84 0.56 -3.46 4.34
C SER A 84 1.33 -3.15 3.05
N ALA A 85 1.56 -1.88 2.74
CA ALA A 85 2.36 -1.46 1.59
C ALA A 85 3.80 -1.98 1.66
N ARG A 86 4.43 -1.88 2.84
CA ARG A 86 5.78 -2.44 3.08
C ARG A 86 5.80 -3.95 2.80
N LEU A 87 4.90 -4.72 3.41
CA LEU A 87 4.85 -6.17 3.24
C LEU A 87 4.59 -6.60 1.78
N VAL A 88 3.74 -5.87 1.04
CA VAL A 88 3.47 -6.12 -0.38
C VAL A 88 4.73 -5.87 -1.22
N THR A 89 5.45 -4.78 -0.99
CA THR A 89 6.72 -4.48 -1.65
C THR A 89 7.77 -5.55 -1.34
N SER A 90 7.88 -5.96 -0.07
CA SER A 90 8.78 -7.04 0.35
C SER A 90 8.45 -8.37 -0.33
N LYS A 91 7.16 -8.69 -0.50
CA LYS A 91 6.74 -9.89 -1.24
C LYS A 91 7.17 -9.82 -2.70
N ALA A 92 7.03 -8.66 -3.35
CA ALA A 92 7.47 -8.46 -4.72
C ALA A 92 8.99 -8.64 -4.87
N GLN A 93 9.78 -8.03 -3.97
CA GLN A 93 11.24 -8.21 -3.92
C GLN A 93 11.62 -9.68 -3.73
N LEU A 94 10.94 -10.40 -2.83
CA LEU A 94 11.22 -11.81 -2.57
C LEU A 94 10.90 -12.71 -3.77
N ASN A 95 9.82 -12.43 -4.50
CA ASN A 95 9.50 -13.11 -5.75
C ASN A 95 10.55 -12.83 -6.84
N SER A 96 11.03 -11.58 -6.94
CA SER A 96 12.14 -11.21 -7.83
C SER A 96 13.39 -12.02 -7.52
N VAL A 97 13.81 -12.05 -6.24
CA VAL A 97 14.92 -12.88 -5.77
C VAL A 97 14.71 -14.35 -6.12
N GLN A 98 13.51 -14.88 -5.93
CA GLN A 98 13.20 -16.27 -6.27
C GLN A 98 13.41 -16.58 -7.76
N MET A 99 12.97 -15.68 -8.64
CA MET A 99 13.16 -15.84 -10.09
C MET A 99 14.65 -15.80 -10.45
N GLN A 100 15.38 -14.79 -9.96
CA GLN A 100 16.81 -14.61 -10.24
C GLN A 100 17.66 -15.75 -9.68
N VAL A 101 17.33 -16.28 -8.50
CA VAL A 101 18.03 -17.44 -7.93
C VAL A 101 17.79 -18.69 -8.77
N ASN A 102 16.55 -18.92 -9.23
CA ASN A 102 16.25 -20.07 -10.10
C ASN A 102 16.97 -19.96 -11.45
N GLU A 103 17.04 -18.75 -12.01
CA GLU A 103 17.82 -18.46 -13.21
C GLU A 103 19.30 -18.78 -12.99
N ALA A 104 19.91 -18.29 -11.91
CA ALA A 104 21.32 -18.54 -11.60
C ALA A 104 21.64 -20.05 -11.48
N PHE A 105 20.76 -20.83 -10.85
CA PHE A 105 20.92 -22.29 -10.79
C PHE A 105 20.69 -22.99 -12.13
N ALA A 106 19.78 -22.47 -12.98
CA ALA A 106 19.57 -22.99 -14.33
C ALA A 106 20.78 -22.72 -15.24
N VAL A 107 21.33 -21.50 -15.19
CA VAL A 107 22.56 -21.13 -15.91
C VAL A 107 23.71 -22.03 -15.48
N ARG A 108 23.91 -22.28 -14.17
CA ARG A 108 24.91 -23.24 -13.69
C ARG A 108 24.76 -24.63 -14.31
N LYS A 109 23.53 -25.11 -14.46
CA LYS A 109 23.27 -26.45 -15.00
C LYS A 109 23.64 -26.53 -16.48
N ILE A 110 23.50 -25.42 -17.22
CA ILE A 110 23.78 -25.34 -18.67
C ILE A 110 25.26 -25.04 -18.92
N GLU A 111 25.79 -23.98 -18.31
CA GLU A 111 27.12 -23.45 -18.55
C GLU A 111 28.20 -24.06 -17.64
N GLY A 112 27.80 -24.73 -16.55
CA GLY A 112 28.71 -25.30 -15.55
C GLY A 112 29.24 -24.30 -14.53
N SER A 113 29.14 -22.99 -14.80
CA SER A 113 29.54 -21.89 -13.91
C SER A 113 28.33 -21.11 -13.40
N ILE A 114 28.43 -20.57 -12.18
CA ILE A 114 27.49 -19.58 -11.67
C ILE A 114 28.08 -18.20 -11.92
N ARG A 115 27.25 -17.28 -12.41
CA ARG A 115 27.56 -15.85 -12.41
C ARG A 115 27.07 -15.23 -11.10
N ALA A 116 27.95 -14.53 -10.39
CA ALA A 116 27.55 -13.74 -9.24
C ALA A 116 26.59 -12.63 -9.69
N SER A 117 25.54 -12.38 -8.91
CA SER A 117 24.53 -11.35 -9.18
C SER A 117 24.49 -10.32 -8.07
N VAL A 118 24.92 -9.11 -8.41
CA VAL A 118 24.82 -7.92 -7.55
C VAL A 118 23.35 -7.54 -7.30
N GLY A 119 22.46 -7.82 -8.26
CA GLY A 119 21.01 -7.59 -8.13
C GLY A 119 20.39 -8.44 -7.03
N ILE A 120 20.66 -9.75 -7.04
CA ILE A 120 20.20 -10.68 -5.99
C ILE A 120 20.74 -10.22 -4.62
N MET A 121 22.01 -9.81 -4.59
CA MET A 121 22.65 -9.34 -3.35
C MET A 121 21.94 -8.12 -2.76
N LYS A 122 21.62 -7.12 -3.59
CA LYS A 122 20.92 -5.91 -3.15
C LYS A 122 19.52 -6.22 -2.63
N ASP A 123 18.75 -7.01 -3.37
CA ASP A 123 17.38 -7.35 -2.99
C ASP A 123 17.35 -8.16 -1.68
N VAL A 124 18.27 -9.12 -1.51
CA VAL A 124 18.42 -9.89 -0.27
C VAL A 124 18.82 -8.98 0.90
N ASN A 125 19.71 -8.01 0.70
CA ASN A 125 20.10 -7.05 1.74
C ASN A 125 18.90 -6.21 2.21
N THR A 126 18.10 -5.69 1.28
CA THR A 126 16.85 -4.98 1.62
C THR A 126 15.89 -5.86 2.43
N LEU A 127 15.76 -7.14 2.06
CA LEU A 127 14.89 -8.09 2.76
C LEU A 127 15.41 -8.46 4.16
N ILE A 128 16.72 -8.45 4.41
CA ILE A 128 17.31 -8.70 5.74
C ILE A 128 16.92 -7.61 6.74
N ARG A 129 16.72 -6.36 6.28
CA ARG A 129 16.35 -5.22 7.13
C ARG A 129 14.92 -5.31 7.65
N LEU A 130 14.08 -6.17 7.07
CA LEU A 130 12.72 -6.40 7.55
C LEU A 130 12.77 -7.32 8.78
N PRO A 131 12.33 -6.87 9.97
CA PRO A 131 12.37 -7.67 11.18
C PRO A 131 11.71 -9.04 11.02
N GLU A 132 10.63 -9.09 10.24
CA GLU A 132 9.83 -10.29 9.99
C GLU A 132 10.60 -11.36 9.19
N LEU A 133 11.59 -10.97 8.38
CA LEU A 133 12.32 -11.88 7.48
C LEU A 133 13.80 -12.04 7.84
N SER A 134 14.35 -11.12 8.62
CA SER A 134 15.77 -10.97 8.97
C SER A 134 16.52 -12.28 9.21
N GLY A 135 16.01 -13.15 10.08
CA GLY A 135 16.66 -14.43 10.43
C GLY A 135 16.79 -15.37 9.22
N THR A 136 15.69 -15.58 8.50
CA THR A 136 15.67 -16.51 7.35
C THR A 136 16.37 -15.95 6.12
N MET A 137 16.36 -14.63 5.93
CA MET A 137 17.06 -13.97 4.82
C MET A 137 18.57 -13.95 5.04
N ARG A 138 19.03 -13.87 6.29
CA ARG A 138 20.44 -14.08 6.64
C ARG A 138 20.88 -15.52 6.34
N GLU A 139 20.05 -16.51 6.67
CA GLU A 139 20.33 -17.90 6.29
C GLU A 139 20.38 -18.08 4.76
N LEU A 140 19.40 -17.51 4.04
CA LEU A 140 19.39 -17.54 2.58
C LEU A 140 20.65 -16.89 1.99
N SER A 141 21.06 -15.73 2.51
CA SER A 141 22.27 -15.03 2.08
C SER A 141 23.51 -15.93 2.22
N VAL A 142 23.68 -16.59 3.36
CA VAL A 142 24.78 -17.55 3.58
C VAL A 142 24.74 -18.71 2.59
N GLU A 143 23.56 -19.26 2.30
CA GLU A 143 23.43 -20.34 1.30
C GLU A 143 23.72 -19.87 -0.12
N LEU A 144 23.33 -18.65 -0.48
CA LEU A 144 23.63 -18.04 -1.77
C LEU A 144 25.12 -17.71 -1.93
N MET A 145 25.80 -17.27 -0.86
CA MET A 145 27.26 -17.09 -0.82
C MET A 145 27.98 -18.42 -1.03
N LYS A 146 27.59 -19.47 -0.30
CA LYS A 146 28.15 -20.82 -0.48
C LYS A 146 27.90 -21.40 -1.87
N ALA A 147 26.80 -21.00 -2.52
CA ALA A 147 26.51 -21.38 -3.89
C ALA A 147 27.35 -20.58 -4.91
N GLY A 148 27.97 -19.46 -4.51
CA GLY A 148 28.68 -18.54 -5.39
C GLY A 148 27.75 -17.64 -6.22
N ILE A 149 26.48 -17.52 -5.82
CA ILE A 149 25.47 -16.68 -6.50
C ILE A 149 25.61 -15.21 -6.08
N ILE A 150 26.03 -14.97 -4.84
CA ILE A 150 26.37 -13.65 -4.35
C ILE A 150 27.80 -13.68 -3.81
N GLU A 151 28.50 -12.56 -3.92
CA GLU A 151 29.85 -12.40 -3.40
C GLU A 151 29.81 -12.25 -1.88
N GLU A 152 30.94 -12.53 -1.20
CA GLU A 152 31.07 -12.25 0.22
C GLU A 152 30.84 -10.75 0.43
N MET A 153 29.86 -10.42 1.28
CA MET A 153 29.60 -9.03 1.66
C MET A 153 30.85 -8.49 2.37
N ILE A 154 31.64 -7.70 1.67
CA ILE A 154 32.49 -6.70 2.33
C ILE A 154 31.50 -5.71 2.93
N ASP A 155 31.63 -5.43 4.22
CA ASP A 155 30.87 -4.40 4.95
C ASP A 155 31.22 -3.00 4.39
N GLU A 156 30.98 -2.75 3.11
CA GLU A 156 30.97 -1.42 2.53
C GLU A 156 29.74 -0.72 3.06
N SER A 157 29.99 0.17 4.03
CA SER A 157 29.12 1.23 4.55
C SER A 157 27.69 1.14 4.00
N LEU A 158 26.83 0.47 4.77
CA LEU A 158 25.39 0.47 4.57
C LEU A 158 24.94 1.89 4.21
N PRO A 159 24.36 2.14 3.02
CA PRO A 159 23.67 3.38 2.79
C PRO A 159 22.61 3.52 3.88
N GLU A 160 22.78 4.54 4.71
CA GLU A 160 21.82 5.04 5.69
C GLU A 160 20.59 5.56 4.95
N ASP A 161 19.85 4.67 4.28
CA ASP A 161 18.43 4.93 3.98
C ASP A 161 17.62 4.64 5.27
N MET A 162 18.11 5.21 6.38
CA MET A 162 17.62 5.11 7.74
C MET A 162 16.43 6.06 8.00
N ASP A 163 15.75 6.52 6.95
CA ASP A 163 14.53 7.33 7.06
C ASP A 163 13.24 6.50 6.98
N MET A 164 13.30 5.17 6.93
CA MET A 164 12.10 4.33 6.99
C MET A 164 11.80 3.80 8.41
N LEU A 165 12.59 4.21 9.42
CA LEU A 165 12.47 3.76 10.82
C LEU A 165 12.22 4.89 11.81
N GLY A 166 12.13 6.15 11.36
CA GLY A 166 11.70 7.26 12.19
C GLY A 166 10.18 7.24 12.35
N GLU A 167 9.72 7.38 13.58
CA GLU A 167 8.39 7.90 13.89
C GLU A 167 8.19 9.22 13.14
N ASP A 168 7.74 9.17 11.89
CA ASP A 168 7.02 10.28 11.31
C ASP A 168 5.79 10.44 12.20
N GLU A 169 5.78 11.51 13.00
CA GLU A 169 4.53 12.10 13.48
C GLU A 169 3.60 12.11 12.28
N GLU A 170 2.63 11.18 12.26
CA GLU A 170 1.77 11.03 11.09
C GLU A 170 1.13 12.39 10.85
N ALA A 171 1.51 13.03 9.73
CA ALA A 171 1.12 14.40 9.47
C ALA A 171 -0.40 14.48 9.65
N GLU A 172 -0.88 15.44 10.46
CA GLU A 172 -2.31 15.52 10.77
C GLU A 172 -3.17 15.57 9.50
N GLY A 173 -2.61 16.07 8.39
CA GLY A 173 -3.20 16.04 7.05
C GLY A 173 -3.39 14.64 6.45
N GLU A 174 -2.49 13.67 6.68
CA GLU A 174 -2.71 12.27 6.27
C GLU A 174 -3.88 11.65 7.04
N ILE A 175 -3.97 11.93 8.34
CA ILE A 175 -5.06 11.46 9.20
C ILE A 175 -6.38 12.05 8.73
N GLU A 176 -6.43 13.37 8.47
CA GLU A 176 -7.62 14.05 7.99
C GLU A 176 -8.06 13.55 6.60
N LYS A 177 -7.11 13.31 5.70
CA LYS A 177 -7.38 12.70 4.39
C LYS A 177 -8.03 11.32 4.53
N ILE A 178 -7.48 10.44 5.37
CA ILE A 178 -8.03 9.10 5.58
C ILE A 178 -9.42 9.17 6.23
N LEU A 179 -9.63 10.07 7.20
CA LEU A 179 -10.95 10.30 7.79
C LEU A 179 -11.95 10.75 6.73
N GLY A 180 -11.54 11.66 5.84
CA GLY A 180 -12.31 12.08 4.68
C GLY A 180 -12.69 10.91 3.78
N GLU A 181 -11.74 10.06 3.40
CA GLU A 181 -11.98 8.86 2.59
C GLU A 181 -12.98 7.90 3.27
N VAL A 182 -12.71 7.53 4.53
CA VAL A 182 -13.49 6.51 5.26
C VAL A 182 -14.92 6.97 5.55
N LEU A 183 -15.11 8.24 5.90
CA LEU A 183 -16.42 8.78 6.25
C LEU A 183 -17.22 9.22 5.01
N LYS A 184 -16.57 9.62 3.91
CA LYS A 184 -17.24 9.91 2.62
C LYS A 184 -17.71 8.63 1.92
N ASP A 185 -16.93 7.55 1.96
CA ASP A 185 -17.29 6.22 1.41
C ASP A 185 -18.63 5.67 1.94
N LYS A 186 -19.17 6.25 3.02
CA LYS A 186 -20.47 5.86 3.59
C LYS A 186 -21.59 6.87 3.41
N LYS A 187 -21.30 8.10 2.98
CA LYS A 187 -22.32 9.08 2.59
C LYS A 187 -22.91 8.78 1.20
N GLU A 188 -22.29 7.90 0.42
CA GLU A 188 -22.88 7.30 -0.77
C GLU A 188 -23.14 5.81 -0.53
N PRO A 189 -24.40 5.49 -0.18
CA PRO A 189 -25.20 4.74 -1.11
C PRO A 189 -26.54 5.45 -1.29
N SER A 190 -26.51 6.61 -1.93
CA SER A 190 -27.67 7.00 -2.72
C SER A 190 -27.60 6.10 -3.97
N LEU A 191 -28.33 4.99 -3.93
CA LEU A 191 -28.67 4.26 -5.14
C LEU A 191 -29.13 5.31 -6.17
N PRO A 192 -28.56 5.36 -7.40
CA PRO A 192 -29.19 6.17 -8.43
C PRO A 192 -30.61 5.61 -8.57
N ALA A 193 -31.60 6.39 -8.13
CA ALA A 193 -33.00 6.10 -8.41
C ALA A 193 -33.07 5.99 -9.93
N ALA A 194 -33.27 4.77 -10.42
CA ALA A 194 -33.49 4.54 -11.83
C ALA A 194 -34.64 5.46 -12.28
N PRO A 195 -34.41 6.38 -13.24
CA PRO A 195 -35.49 7.17 -13.76
C PRO A 195 -36.45 6.23 -14.48
N ILE A 196 -37.70 6.20 -14.00
CA ILE A 196 -38.81 5.59 -14.71
C ILE A 196 -38.89 6.31 -16.07
N PRO A 197 -38.86 5.61 -17.21
CA PRO A 197 -38.96 6.26 -18.50
C PRO A 197 -40.43 6.62 -18.76
N GLU A 198 -40.76 7.90 -18.69
CA GLU A 198 -41.95 8.47 -19.33
C GLU A 198 -41.53 9.58 -20.30
N PRO A 199 -42.29 9.76 -21.40
CA PRO A 199 -41.73 10.00 -22.71
C PRO A 199 -41.42 11.47 -23.00
N GLU A 200 -40.39 11.64 -23.84
CA GLU A 200 -39.85 12.86 -24.44
C GLU A 200 -40.88 14.00 -24.63
N LYS A 201 -40.58 15.15 -24.03
CA LYS A 201 -40.77 16.45 -24.69
C LYS A 201 -39.58 17.36 -24.43
N LEU A 202 -39.04 17.79 -25.56
CA LEU A 202 -37.93 18.71 -25.81
C LEU A 202 -38.12 20.07 -25.12
N ALA A 203 -36.98 20.66 -24.77
CA ALA A 203 -36.63 22.09 -24.75
C ALA A 203 -36.12 22.58 -23.38
N ALA A 204 -34.88 23.06 -23.41
CA ALA A 204 -34.17 23.72 -22.34
C ALA A 204 -34.46 25.23 -22.39
N GLU A 205 -34.68 25.83 -21.23
CA GLU A 205 -34.61 27.27 -20.90
C GLU A 205 -34.65 27.29 -19.35
N GLU A 206 -33.54 27.58 -18.66
CA GLU A 206 -33.15 28.93 -18.22
C GLU A 206 -34.28 29.63 -17.45
N GLU A 207 -34.45 29.26 -16.18
CA GLU A 207 -35.06 30.14 -15.17
C GLU A 207 -33.97 31.12 -14.68
N GLU A 208 -33.71 32.17 -15.47
CA GLU A 208 -33.21 33.44 -14.94
C GLU A 208 -34.41 34.29 -14.52
N ASP A 209 -34.50 34.49 -13.20
CA ASP A 209 -35.32 35.43 -12.43
C ASP A 209 -36.18 36.44 -13.23
N GLU A 210 -37.50 36.22 -13.24
CA GLU A 210 -38.51 37.12 -13.83
C GLU A 210 -38.49 38.55 -13.25
N GLU A 211 -37.84 38.77 -12.10
CA GLU A 211 -37.69 40.09 -11.49
C GLU A 211 -36.60 40.96 -12.17
N ASP A 212 -35.62 40.36 -12.86
CA ASP A 212 -34.52 41.11 -13.49
C ASP A 212 -34.88 41.60 -14.92
N ALA A 213 -35.79 40.89 -15.61
CA ALA A 213 -36.29 41.26 -16.92
C ALA A 213 -37.14 42.54 -16.90
N GLU A 214 -37.95 42.74 -15.85
CA GLU A 214 -38.81 43.93 -15.70
C GLU A 214 -37.98 45.18 -15.41
N ALA A 215 -36.95 45.06 -14.57
CA ALA A 215 -36.00 46.13 -14.28
C ALA A 215 -35.17 46.54 -15.52
N MET A 216 -34.77 45.56 -16.34
CA MET A 216 -34.05 45.81 -17.59
C MET A 216 -34.93 46.52 -18.63
N MET A 217 -36.21 46.15 -18.73
CA MET A 217 -37.17 46.77 -19.66
C MET A 217 -37.48 48.22 -19.29
N ASP A 218 -37.59 48.56 -18.01
CA ASP A 218 -37.80 49.94 -17.58
C ASP A 218 -36.57 50.83 -17.79
N GLN A 219 -35.35 50.28 -17.64
CA GLN A 219 -34.14 51.00 -18.07
C GLN A 219 -34.14 51.29 -19.57
N MET A 220 -34.60 50.35 -20.40
CA MET A 220 -34.68 50.57 -21.85
C MET A 220 -35.73 51.63 -22.21
N ARG A 221 -36.89 51.63 -21.55
CA ARG A 221 -37.92 52.68 -21.73
C ARG A 221 -37.40 54.06 -21.37
N ASN A 222 -36.73 54.21 -20.22
CA ASN A 222 -36.16 55.49 -19.79
C ASN A 222 -35.07 56.00 -20.76
N ARG A 223 -34.26 55.10 -21.33
CA ARG A 223 -33.28 55.46 -22.38
C ARG A 223 -33.94 55.91 -23.68
N LEU A 224 -35.04 55.29 -24.07
CA LEU A 224 -35.78 55.66 -25.29
C LEU A 224 -36.51 57.00 -25.13
N ASP A 225 -37.07 57.30 -23.97
CA ASP A 225 -37.70 58.59 -23.70
C ASP A 225 -36.69 59.73 -23.62
N ALA A 226 -35.47 59.48 -23.10
CA ALA A 226 -34.39 60.46 -23.11
C ALA A 226 -33.88 60.80 -24.53
N LEU A 227 -34.09 59.92 -25.51
CA LEU A 227 -33.78 60.17 -26.93
C LEU A 227 -34.94 60.83 -27.70
N ARG A 228 -36.11 60.96 -27.07
CA ARG A 228 -37.33 61.53 -27.65
C ARG A 228 -37.63 62.95 -27.15
N SER A 229 -36.77 63.52 -26.30
CA SER A 229 -36.79 64.93 -25.87
C SER A 229 -35.67 65.76 -26.49
#